data_AF-A0A1G3LX26-F1
#
_entry.id   AF-A0A1G3LX26-F1
#
_cell.length_a   1.000
_cell.length_b   1.000
_cell.length_c   1.000
_cell.angle_alpha   90.00
_cell.angle_beta   90.00
_cell.angle_gamma   90.00
#
_symmetry.space_group_name_H-M   'P 1'
#
loop_
_entity.id
_entity.type
_entity.pdbx_description
1 polymer ?
#
loop_
_entity_poly.entity_id
_entity_poly.type
_entity_poly.pdbx_seq_one_letter_code
_entity_poly.pdbx_strand_id
1 'polypeptide(L)'
;MPYCSNCGVELDDSVAACPLCSTPIQKFDALTRKPEDSPYPQHIIDPEDAYRLSKAERRRIGVELLTLAVALASAALLLVDLLSDASLGWSRYAVASVVFGWIVSVTPIVLYGRIKAALSIMAAAVIAFLLVLDGMDGQMEWSLTLGTPIAMTTFMIAAATAEIMVTRRIKGINLLGIGALGLSVFLIALESILRIGLGTSIRPYWSIVAALALVSVAVFLFYLHGRVLRGADLRKIFRL
;
A
#
# COMPACT_ATOMS: atom_id res chain seq x y z
N MET A 1 9.49 55.01 -7.21
CA MET A 1 10.88 55.51 -7.34
C MET A 1 11.19 55.78 -8.82
N PRO A 2 10.99 57.02 -9.30
CA PRO A 2 11.34 57.43 -10.65
C PRO A 2 12.84 57.71 -10.78
N TYR A 3 13.38 57.42 -11.96
CA TYR A 3 14.72 57.87 -12.36
C TYR A 3 14.57 59.03 -13.35
N CYS A 4 15.51 59.97 -13.33
CA CYS A 4 15.55 60.99 -14.36
C CYS A 4 16.06 60.38 -15.68
N SER A 5 15.27 60.49 -16.75
CA SER A 5 15.65 59.96 -18.07
C SER A 5 16.84 60.68 -18.71
N ASN A 6 17.17 61.89 -18.25
CA ASN A 6 18.25 62.70 -18.81
C ASN A 6 19.59 62.50 -18.08
N CYS A 7 19.59 62.51 -16.74
CA CYS A 7 20.82 62.38 -15.94
C CYS A 7 20.97 61.04 -15.20
N GLY A 8 19.96 60.16 -15.22
CA GLY A 8 20.01 58.82 -14.63
C GLY A 8 19.98 58.76 -13.10
N VAL A 9 19.82 59.91 -12.42
CA VAL A 9 19.77 59.97 -10.95
C VAL A 9 18.42 59.49 -10.45
N GLU A 10 18.44 58.70 -9.37
CA GLU A 10 17.25 58.26 -8.64
C GLU A 10 16.65 59.40 -7.84
N LEU A 11 15.34 59.58 -7.96
CA LEU A 11 14.62 60.70 -7.35
C LEU A 11 13.48 60.18 -6.48
N ASP A 12 13.15 60.99 -5.47
CA ASP A 12 12.02 60.73 -4.60
C ASP A 12 10.69 60.97 -5.37
N ASP A 13 9.66 60.18 -5.05
CA ASP A 13 8.37 60.14 -5.77
C ASP A 13 7.60 61.48 -5.72
N SER A 14 7.97 62.36 -4.79
CA SER A 14 7.35 63.66 -4.56
C SER A 14 7.86 64.79 -5.47
N VAL A 15 9.01 64.60 -6.15
CA VAL A 15 9.67 65.68 -6.89
C VAL A 15 9.15 65.79 -8.33
N ALA A 16 8.72 66.99 -8.73
CA ALA A 16 8.14 67.23 -10.06
C ALA A 16 9.19 67.46 -11.17
N ALA A 17 10.39 67.92 -10.82
CA ALA A 17 11.49 68.16 -11.76
C ALA A 17 12.84 67.82 -11.11
N CYS A 18 13.75 67.24 -11.89
CA CYS A 18 15.07 66.87 -11.39
C CYS A 18 15.82 68.12 -10.89
N PRO A 19 16.31 68.15 -9.64
CA PRO A 19 16.99 69.33 -9.08
C PRO A 19 18.37 69.59 -9.71
N LEU A 20 18.96 68.61 -10.40
CA LEU A 20 20.29 68.72 -10.99
C LEU A 20 20.28 69.24 -12.42
N CYS A 21 19.34 68.75 -13.24
CA CYS A 21 19.28 69.09 -14.67
C CYS A 21 17.97 69.80 -15.05
N SER A 22 17.13 70.13 -14.08
CA SER A 22 15.84 70.82 -14.23
C SER A 22 14.84 70.12 -15.17
N THR A 23 15.10 68.86 -15.53
CA THR A 23 14.27 68.12 -16.47
C THR A 23 12.99 67.66 -15.74
N PRO A 24 11.79 67.95 -16.28
CA PRO A 24 10.53 67.55 -15.67
C PRO A 24 10.41 66.02 -15.63
N ILE A 25 10.00 65.48 -14.48
CA ILE A 25 9.86 64.03 -14.30
C ILE A 25 8.50 63.58 -14.79
N GLN A 26 8.50 62.70 -15.80
CA GLN A 26 7.30 62.05 -16.27
C GLN A 26 6.82 61.07 -15.21
N LYS A 27 5.76 61.44 -14.48
CA LYS A 27 5.07 60.52 -13.58
C LYS A 27 4.25 59.54 -14.42
N PHE A 28 4.75 58.31 -14.53
CA PHE A 28 3.95 57.21 -15.06
C PHE A 28 2.98 56.76 -13.96
N ASP A 29 1.71 57.14 -14.07
CA ASP A 29 0.66 56.59 -13.22
C ASP A 29 0.54 55.08 -13.47
N ALA A 30 1.18 54.31 -12.59
CA ALA A 30 1.19 52.85 -12.60
C ALA A 30 -0.21 52.23 -12.42
N LEU A 31 -1.25 53.04 -12.20
CA LEU A 31 -2.62 52.60 -11.94
C LEU A 31 -3.47 52.35 -13.20
N THR A 32 -2.92 52.55 -14.40
CA THR A 32 -3.69 52.45 -15.66
C THR A 32 -3.27 51.30 -16.58
N ARG A 33 -2.44 50.36 -16.13
CA ARG A 33 -2.21 49.13 -16.91
C ARG A 33 -3.15 48.03 -16.41
N LYS A 34 -4.32 47.94 -17.05
CA LYS A 34 -5.19 46.77 -16.94
C LYS A 34 -4.36 45.55 -17.36
N PRO A 35 -4.30 44.46 -16.57
CA PRO A 35 -3.42 43.33 -16.82
C PRO A 35 -3.84 42.45 -18.02
N GLU A 36 -4.89 42.84 -18.75
CA GLU A 36 -5.50 42.03 -19.82
C GLU A 36 -4.72 42.02 -21.14
N ASP A 37 -3.83 42.99 -21.40
CA ASP A 37 -3.12 43.13 -22.69
C ASP A 37 -1.61 42.80 -22.59
N SER A 38 -1.26 41.70 -21.93
CA SER A 38 0.07 41.09 -22.10
C SER A 38 0.00 40.08 -23.27
N PRO A 39 0.79 40.25 -24.36
CA PRO A 39 0.83 39.27 -25.45
C PRO A 39 1.47 37.93 -25.04
N TYR A 40 2.02 37.84 -23.83
CA TYR A 40 2.61 36.64 -23.27
C TYR A 40 1.72 36.04 -22.17
N PRO A 41 1.45 34.72 -22.21
CA PRO A 41 0.72 34.04 -21.16
C PRO A 41 1.48 34.14 -19.84
N GLN A 42 0.82 34.65 -18.79
CA GLN A 42 1.40 34.79 -17.45
C GLN A 42 1.53 33.45 -16.70
N HIS A 43 0.98 32.38 -17.27
CA HIS A 43 1.11 31.02 -16.76
C HIS A 43 2.11 30.26 -17.63
N ILE A 44 3.29 30.02 -17.07
CA ILE A 44 4.21 29.00 -17.56
C ILE A 44 3.57 27.66 -17.17
N ILE A 45 3.11 26.89 -18.16
CA ILE A 45 2.68 25.51 -17.95
C ILE A 45 3.95 24.73 -17.63
N ASP A 46 4.17 24.43 -16.35
CA ASP A 46 5.23 23.49 -15.97
C ASP A 46 4.90 22.14 -16.62
N PRO A 47 5.79 21.55 -17.44
CA PRO A 47 5.53 20.26 -18.08
C PRO A 47 5.31 19.12 -17.06
N GLU A 48 5.77 19.31 -15.81
CA GLU A 48 5.50 18.42 -14.68
C GLU A 48 4.10 18.62 -14.06
N ASP A 49 3.49 19.80 -14.23
CA ASP A 49 2.17 20.17 -13.69
C ASP A 49 1.02 19.95 -14.67
N ALA A 50 1.30 19.52 -15.91
CA ALA A 50 0.31 19.35 -16.97
C ALA A 50 -0.78 18.31 -16.66
N TYR A 51 -0.56 17.43 -15.68
CA TYR A 51 -1.53 16.40 -15.28
C TYR A 51 -1.76 16.46 -13.76
N ARG A 52 -2.49 17.49 -13.29
CA ARG A 52 -3.06 17.52 -11.92
C ARG A 52 -4.18 16.48 -11.76
N LEU A 53 -3.83 15.20 -11.90
CA LEU A 53 -4.74 14.08 -11.67
C LEU A 53 -5.16 14.05 -10.21
N SER A 54 -6.46 13.85 -9.98
CA SER A 54 -6.93 13.48 -8.65
C SER A 54 -6.29 12.17 -8.20
N LYS A 55 -6.11 11.98 -6.88
CA LYS A 55 -5.63 10.71 -6.32
C LYS A 55 -6.49 9.52 -6.76
N ALA A 56 -7.79 9.73 -6.95
CA ALA A 56 -8.72 8.72 -7.45
C ALA A 56 -8.46 8.36 -8.91
N GLU A 57 -8.14 9.37 -9.72
CA GLU A 57 -7.86 9.21 -11.15
C GLU A 57 -6.52 8.52 -11.37
N ARG A 58 -5.49 8.89 -10.61
CA ARG A 58 -4.19 8.19 -10.63
C ARG A 58 -4.32 6.72 -10.23
N ARG A 59 -5.16 6.39 -9.24
CA ARG A 59 -5.45 5.00 -8.85
C ARG A 59 -6.18 4.25 -9.95
N ARG A 60 -7.18 4.87 -10.59
CA ARG A 60 -7.91 4.28 -11.70
C ARG A 60 -7.00 3.96 -12.87
N ILE A 61 -6.20 4.94 -13.30
CA ILE A 61 -5.20 4.77 -14.37
C ILE A 61 -4.22 3.65 -14.01
N GLY A 62 -3.73 3.62 -12.77
CA GLY A 62 -2.84 2.55 -12.29
C GLY A 62 -3.46 1.16 -12.39
N VAL A 63 -4.73 1.01 -11.99
CA VAL A 63 -5.46 -0.26 -12.12
C VAL A 63 -5.71 -0.62 -13.58
N GLU A 64 -6.08 0.34 -14.43
CA GLU A 64 -6.29 0.11 -15.87
C GLU A 64 -5.00 -0.36 -16.56
N LEU A 65 -3.88 0.31 -16.32
CA LEU A 65 -2.57 -0.08 -16.85
C LEU A 65 -2.13 -1.45 -16.34
N LEU A 66 -2.30 -1.73 -15.05
CA LEU A 66 -1.98 -3.04 -14.47
C LEU A 66 -2.84 -4.15 -15.09
N THR A 67 -4.13 -3.89 -15.30
CA THR A 67 -5.06 -4.84 -15.92
C THR A 67 -4.69 -5.10 -17.37
N LEU A 68 -4.35 -4.06 -18.13
CA LEU A 68 -3.87 -4.20 -19.51
C LEU A 68 -2.56 -5.00 -19.56
N ALA A 69 -1.61 -4.70 -18.69
CA ALA A 69 -0.32 -5.42 -18.63
C ALA A 69 -0.53 -6.91 -18.32
N VAL A 70 -1.41 -7.23 -17.37
CA VAL A 70 -1.76 -8.61 -17.02
C VAL A 70 -2.48 -9.32 -18.17
N ALA A 71 -3.40 -8.65 -18.86
CA ALA A 71 -4.09 -9.21 -20.01
C ALA A 71 -3.11 -9.54 -21.15
N LEU A 72 -2.20 -8.61 -21.48
CA LEU A 72 -1.18 -8.81 -22.50
C LEU A 72 -0.19 -9.91 -22.11
N ALA A 73 0.28 -9.93 -20.86
CA ALA A 73 1.16 -10.98 -20.35
C ALA A 73 0.47 -12.36 -20.42
N SER A 74 -0.80 -12.45 -20.03
CA SER A 74 -1.56 -13.70 -20.08
C SER A 74 -1.77 -14.18 -21.51
N ALA A 75 -2.13 -13.26 -22.43
CA ALA A 75 -2.27 -13.58 -23.85
C ALA A 75 -0.95 -14.06 -24.46
N ALA A 76 0.17 -13.41 -24.12
CA ALA A 76 1.49 -13.83 -24.57
C ALA A 76 1.85 -15.23 -24.04
N LEU A 77 1.62 -15.52 -22.75
CA LEU A 77 1.89 -16.84 -22.15
C LEU A 77 1.09 -17.96 -22.84
N LEU A 78 -0.21 -17.72 -23.07
CA LEU A 78 -1.06 -18.68 -23.78
C LEU A 78 -0.62 -18.88 -25.23
N LEU A 79 -0.27 -17.80 -25.92
CA LEU A 79 0.15 -17.87 -27.31
C LEU A 79 1.49 -18.61 -27.45
N VAL A 80 2.44 -18.36 -26.56
CA VAL A 80 3.75 -19.05 -26.57
C VAL A 80 3.56 -20.55 -26.37
N ASP A 81 2.79 -20.97 -25.36
CA ASP A 81 2.53 -22.39 -25.10
C ASP A 81 1.80 -23.07 -26.27
N LEU A 82 0.78 -22.39 -26.81
CA LEU A 82 0.02 -22.90 -27.94
C LEU A 82 0.88 -23.03 -29.21
N LEU A 83 1.81 -22.10 -29.45
CA LEU A 83 2.71 -22.16 -30.60
C LEU A 83 3.84 -23.18 -30.42
N SER A 84 4.28 -23.42 -29.18
CA SER A 84 5.34 -24.37 -28.87
C SER A 84 4.85 -25.82 -28.93
N ASP A 85 3.77 -26.13 -28.22
CA ASP A 85 3.36 -27.53 -27.97
C ASP A 85 1.95 -27.85 -28.51
N ALA A 86 1.31 -26.94 -29.26
CA ALA A 86 -0.07 -27.08 -29.75
C ALA A 86 -1.09 -27.47 -28.67
N SER A 87 -0.76 -27.21 -27.41
CA SER A 87 -1.54 -27.55 -26.23
C SER A 87 -1.40 -26.45 -25.17
N LEU A 88 -2.32 -26.43 -24.21
CA LEU A 88 -2.29 -25.50 -23.09
C LEU A 88 -1.90 -26.27 -21.83
N GLY A 89 -0.60 -26.50 -21.66
CA GLY A 89 -0.03 -27.30 -20.58
C GLY A 89 0.37 -26.45 -19.39
N TRP A 90 1.47 -25.71 -19.53
CA TRP A 90 2.06 -24.93 -18.42
C TRP A 90 1.49 -23.51 -18.35
N SER A 91 1.03 -22.95 -19.48
CA SER A 91 0.52 -21.57 -19.54
C SER A 91 -0.71 -21.36 -18.66
N ARG A 92 -1.57 -22.37 -18.50
CA ARG A 92 -2.76 -22.29 -17.63
C ARG A 92 -2.41 -21.98 -16.17
N TYR A 93 -1.35 -22.59 -15.64
CA TYR A 93 -0.86 -22.34 -14.27
C TYR A 93 -0.22 -20.96 -14.17
N ALA A 94 0.54 -20.55 -15.20
CA ALA A 94 1.15 -19.24 -15.27
C ALA A 94 0.08 -18.13 -15.29
N VAL A 95 -0.94 -18.26 -16.14
CA VAL A 95 -2.05 -17.31 -16.23
C VAL A 95 -2.84 -17.26 -14.92
N ALA A 96 -3.17 -18.40 -14.31
CA ALA A 96 -3.84 -18.42 -13.01
C ALA A 96 -3.04 -17.66 -11.95
N SER A 97 -1.71 -17.81 -11.93
CA SER A 97 -0.82 -17.11 -11.00
C SER A 97 -0.74 -15.61 -11.27
N VAL A 98 -0.68 -15.20 -12.55
CA VAL A 98 -0.69 -13.79 -12.94
C VAL A 98 -2.02 -13.12 -12.58
N VAL A 99 -3.14 -13.77 -12.84
CA VAL A 99 -4.48 -13.29 -12.46
C VAL A 99 -4.61 -13.20 -10.94
N PHE A 100 -4.13 -14.19 -10.20
CA PHE A 100 -4.10 -14.14 -8.73
C PHE A 100 -3.28 -12.93 -8.23
N GLY A 101 -2.08 -12.72 -8.79
CA GLY A 101 -1.24 -11.56 -8.48
C GLY A 101 -1.94 -10.23 -8.79
N TRP A 102 -2.70 -10.16 -9.88
CA TRP A 102 -3.53 -9.00 -10.21
C TRP A 102 -4.59 -8.75 -9.14
N ILE A 103 -5.36 -9.77 -8.71
CA ILE A 103 -6.40 -9.63 -7.68
C ILE A 103 -5.77 -9.11 -6.38
N VAL A 104 -4.66 -9.71 -5.93
CA VAL A 104 -3.95 -9.30 -4.70
C VAL A 104 -3.45 -7.86 -4.79
N SER A 105 -3.00 -7.42 -5.96
CA SER A 105 -2.49 -6.05 -6.16
C SER A 105 -3.61 -5.00 -6.25
N VAL A 106 -4.70 -5.30 -6.96
CA VAL A 106 -5.81 -4.36 -7.19
C VAL A 106 -6.70 -4.20 -5.96
N THR A 107 -6.94 -5.28 -5.22
CA THR A 107 -7.81 -5.29 -4.04
C THR A 107 -7.52 -4.17 -3.02
N PRO A 108 -6.27 -3.99 -2.51
CA PRO A 108 -5.97 -2.93 -1.55
C PRO A 108 -6.08 -1.52 -2.13
N ILE A 109 -5.91 -1.36 -3.44
CA ILE A 109 -6.00 -0.06 -4.13
C ILE A 109 -7.47 0.38 -4.26
N VAL A 110 -8.33 -0.54 -4.72
CA VAL A 110 -9.75 -0.28 -4.97
C VAL A 110 -10.55 -0.20 -3.68
N LEU A 111 -10.24 -1.06 -2.70
CA LEU A 111 -10.95 -1.14 -1.42
C LEU A 111 -10.23 -0.37 -0.31
N TYR A 112 -9.48 0.66 -0.67
CA TYR A 112 -8.82 1.53 0.29
C TYR A 112 -9.82 2.08 1.32
N GLY A 113 -9.51 1.90 2.60
CA GLY A 113 -10.40 2.26 3.72
C GLY A 113 -11.45 1.21 4.09
N ARG A 114 -11.63 0.14 3.30
CA ARG A 114 -12.54 -0.99 3.57
C ARG A 114 -11.75 -2.26 3.86
N ILE A 115 -10.92 -2.23 4.90
CA ILE A 115 -9.96 -3.31 5.24
C ILE A 115 -10.64 -4.67 5.38
N LYS A 116 -11.82 -4.74 6.03
CA LYS A 116 -12.57 -6.00 6.20
C LYS A 116 -12.97 -6.63 4.86
N ALA A 117 -13.47 -5.81 3.92
CA ALA A 117 -13.84 -6.27 2.58
C ALA A 117 -12.61 -6.65 1.75
N ALA A 118 -11.51 -5.92 1.89
CA ALA A 118 -10.25 -6.24 1.23
C ALA A 118 -9.71 -7.60 1.70
N LEU A 119 -9.70 -7.85 3.02
CA LEU A 119 -9.28 -9.13 3.60
C LEU A 119 -10.17 -10.29 3.16
N SER A 120 -11.50 -10.11 3.11
CA SER A 120 -12.41 -11.17 2.66
C SER A 120 -12.20 -11.53 1.19
N ILE A 121 -11.97 -10.52 0.33
CA ILE A 121 -11.69 -10.76 -1.09
C ILE A 121 -10.32 -11.42 -1.28
N MET A 122 -9.30 -11.03 -0.52
CA MET A 122 -8.00 -11.72 -0.54
C MET A 122 -8.13 -13.17 -0.09
N ALA A 123 -8.89 -13.45 0.97
CA ALA A 123 -9.13 -14.80 1.44
C ALA A 123 -9.83 -15.66 0.38
N ALA A 124 -10.89 -15.12 -0.22
CA ALA A 124 -11.60 -15.78 -1.30
C ALA A 124 -10.69 -16.02 -2.52
N ALA A 125 -9.84 -15.05 -2.87
CA ALA A 125 -8.92 -15.15 -3.99
C ALA A 125 -7.85 -16.24 -3.77
N VAL A 126 -7.30 -16.34 -2.55
CA VAL A 126 -6.34 -17.41 -2.21
C VAL A 126 -7.01 -18.77 -2.31
N ILE A 127 -8.19 -18.94 -1.72
CA ILE A 127 -8.92 -20.22 -1.77
C ILE A 127 -9.26 -20.58 -3.21
N ALA A 128 -9.83 -19.64 -3.98
CA ALA A 128 -10.16 -19.86 -5.39
C ALA A 128 -8.91 -20.23 -6.21
N PHE A 129 -7.78 -19.56 -5.99
CA PHE A 129 -6.53 -19.88 -6.65
C PHE A 129 -6.06 -21.32 -6.36
N LEU A 130 -6.07 -21.74 -5.09
CA LEU A 130 -5.69 -23.11 -4.73
C LEU A 130 -6.61 -24.16 -5.37
N LEU A 131 -7.93 -23.90 -5.39
CA LEU A 131 -8.91 -24.79 -6.04
C LEU A 131 -8.71 -24.86 -7.56
N VAL A 132 -8.36 -23.74 -8.20
CA VAL A 132 -8.08 -23.68 -9.64
C VAL A 132 -6.82 -24.48 -9.98
N LEU A 133 -5.76 -24.38 -9.18
CA LEU A 133 -4.52 -25.14 -9.40
C LEU A 133 -4.76 -26.64 -9.30
N ASP A 134 -5.41 -27.09 -8.22
CA ASP A 134 -5.72 -28.51 -8.00
C ASP A 134 -6.68 -29.04 -9.08
N GLY A 135 -7.69 -28.23 -9.45
CA GLY A 135 -8.59 -28.56 -10.56
C GLY A 135 -7.87 -28.73 -11.92
N MET A 136 -6.76 -28.04 -12.15
CA MET A 136 -5.93 -28.23 -13.36
C MET A 136 -5.13 -29.55 -13.32
N ASP A 137 -4.78 -30.03 -12.13
CA ASP A 137 -4.09 -31.32 -11.93
C ASP A 137 -5.04 -32.52 -12.10
N GLY A 138 -6.36 -32.27 -12.16
CA GLY A 138 -7.38 -33.28 -12.42
C GLY A 138 -7.77 -34.14 -11.22
N GLN A 139 -7.14 -33.92 -10.07
CA GLN A 139 -7.53 -34.48 -8.78
C GLN A 139 -7.83 -33.30 -7.86
N MET A 140 -8.90 -33.36 -7.07
CA MET A 140 -9.31 -32.24 -6.20
C MET A 140 -9.11 -32.64 -4.74
N GLU A 141 -7.89 -33.06 -4.41
CA GLU A 141 -7.56 -33.65 -3.12
C GLU A 141 -6.81 -32.69 -2.21
N TRP A 142 -5.65 -32.18 -2.64
CA TRP A 142 -4.77 -31.42 -1.74
C TRP A 142 -5.31 -30.02 -1.44
N SER A 143 -6.04 -29.39 -2.37
CA SER A 143 -6.63 -28.07 -2.13
C SER A 143 -7.78 -28.13 -1.12
N LEU A 144 -8.55 -29.21 -1.08
CA LEU A 144 -9.66 -29.36 -0.14
C LEU A 144 -9.21 -29.89 1.22
N THR A 145 -8.26 -30.81 1.24
CA THR A 145 -7.76 -31.44 2.49
C THR A 145 -6.74 -30.59 3.23
N LEU A 146 -5.89 -29.85 2.51
CA LEU A 146 -4.79 -29.07 3.07
C LEU A 146 -4.91 -27.59 2.74
N GLY A 147 -4.95 -27.24 1.45
CA GLY A 147 -4.83 -25.85 0.99
C GLY A 147 -5.90 -24.93 1.59
N THR A 148 -7.17 -25.28 1.44
CA THR A 148 -8.32 -24.50 1.87
C THR A 148 -8.41 -24.39 3.39
N PRO A 149 -8.29 -25.48 4.17
CA PRO A 149 -8.24 -25.40 5.63
C PRO A 149 -7.09 -24.50 6.12
N ILE A 150 -5.88 -24.65 5.57
CA ILE A 150 -4.72 -23.82 5.95
C ILE A 150 -5.00 -22.35 5.64
N ALA A 151 -5.47 -22.04 4.43
CA ALA A 151 -5.79 -20.67 4.04
C ALA A 151 -6.88 -20.07 4.95
N MET A 152 -7.97 -20.79 5.17
CA MET A 152 -9.08 -20.34 6.01
C MET A 152 -8.61 -20.07 7.45
N THR A 153 -7.87 -20.99 8.07
CA THR A 153 -7.32 -20.80 9.41
C THR A 153 -6.35 -19.61 9.47
N THR A 154 -5.52 -19.43 8.45
CA THR A 154 -4.60 -18.28 8.36
C THR A 154 -5.36 -16.96 8.40
N PHE A 155 -6.36 -16.79 7.52
CA PHE A 155 -7.15 -15.56 7.47
C PHE A 155 -8.01 -15.36 8.73
N MET A 156 -8.57 -16.43 9.30
CA MET A 156 -9.37 -16.36 10.53
C MET A 156 -8.52 -15.90 11.72
N ILE A 157 -7.32 -16.44 11.91
CA ILE A 157 -6.44 -16.06 13.03
C ILE A 157 -5.87 -14.66 12.81
N ALA A 158 -5.46 -14.32 11.59
CA ALA A 158 -5.01 -12.96 11.26
C ALA A 158 -6.11 -11.92 11.50
N ALA A 159 -7.35 -12.21 11.09
CA ALA A 159 -8.49 -11.32 11.32
C ALA A 159 -8.83 -11.20 12.81
N ALA A 160 -8.87 -12.31 13.55
CA ALA A 160 -9.14 -12.31 14.99
C ALA A 160 -8.09 -11.52 15.77
N THR A 161 -6.80 -11.74 15.48
CA THR A 161 -5.70 -11.01 16.12
C THR A 161 -5.75 -9.52 15.79
N ALA A 162 -5.98 -9.15 14.53
CA ALA A 162 -6.15 -7.76 14.13
C ALA A 162 -7.37 -7.10 14.81
N GLU A 163 -8.50 -7.81 14.91
CA GLU A 163 -9.70 -7.30 15.57
C GLU A 163 -9.49 -7.09 17.07
N ILE A 164 -8.78 -8.00 17.74
CA ILE A 164 -8.36 -7.81 19.13
C ILE A 164 -7.48 -6.57 19.27
N MET A 165 -6.47 -6.41 18.42
CA MET A 165 -5.55 -5.27 18.44
C MET A 165 -6.28 -3.93 18.27
N VAL A 166 -7.22 -3.87 17.32
CA VAL A 166 -8.01 -2.66 17.03
C VAL A 166 -9.01 -2.37 18.16
N THR A 167 -9.78 -3.37 18.60
CA THR A 167 -10.84 -3.21 19.61
C THR A 167 -10.26 -2.82 20.96
N ARG A 168 -9.14 -3.43 21.35
CA ARG A 168 -8.44 -3.14 22.60
C ARG A 168 -7.48 -1.94 22.48
N ARG A 169 -7.43 -1.28 21.32
CA ARG A 169 -6.56 -0.12 21.01
C ARG A 169 -5.11 -0.33 21.44
N ILE A 170 -4.58 -1.49 21.12
CA ILE A 170 -3.28 -1.95 21.60
C ILE A 170 -2.18 -1.22 20.84
N LYS A 171 -1.21 -0.69 21.57
CA LYS A 171 -0.13 0.13 21.02
C LYS A 171 1.23 -0.37 21.50
N GLY A 172 2.25 -0.02 20.70
CA GLY A 172 3.64 -0.33 21.01
C GLY A 172 3.90 -1.83 21.13
N ILE A 173 4.68 -2.22 22.12
CA ILE A 173 5.24 -3.57 22.22
C ILE A 173 4.20 -4.68 22.48
N ASN A 174 3.02 -4.33 23.02
CA ASN A 174 1.93 -5.30 23.21
C ASN A 174 1.37 -5.85 21.88
N LEU A 175 1.57 -5.12 20.77
CA LEU A 175 1.22 -5.59 19.44
C LEU A 175 1.99 -6.89 19.09
N LEU A 176 3.29 -6.90 19.42
CA LEU A 176 4.16 -8.06 19.21
C LEU A 176 3.75 -9.23 20.10
N GLY A 177 3.32 -8.97 21.34
CA GLY A 177 2.84 -10.03 22.24
C GLY A 177 1.57 -10.72 21.71
N ILE A 178 0.60 -9.96 21.21
CA ILE A 178 -0.61 -10.55 20.62
C ILE A 178 -0.32 -11.22 19.28
N GLY A 179 0.58 -10.65 18.47
CA GLY A 179 1.06 -11.31 17.26
C GLY A 179 1.68 -12.67 17.57
N ALA A 180 2.51 -12.76 18.61
CA ALA A 180 3.11 -14.02 19.05
C ALA A 180 2.08 -15.04 19.54
N LEU A 181 1.05 -14.62 20.26
CA LEU A 181 -0.07 -15.50 20.65
C LEU A 181 -0.89 -15.95 19.44
N GLY A 182 -1.14 -15.07 18.48
CA GLY A 182 -1.79 -15.43 17.22
C GLY A 182 -1.00 -16.49 16.46
N LEU A 183 0.31 -16.27 16.34
CA LEU A 183 1.21 -17.20 15.67
C LEU A 183 1.27 -18.56 16.39
N SER A 184 1.27 -18.60 17.72
CA SER A 184 1.29 -19.86 18.47
C SER A 184 0.03 -20.69 18.21
N VAL A 185 -1.15 -20.06 18.22
CA VAL A 185 -2.42 -20.72 17.87
C VAL A 185 -2.41 -21.20 16.42
N PHE A 186 -1.89 -20.38 15.50
CA PHE A 186 -1.76 -20.76 14.09
C PHE A 186 -0.88 -21.98 13.90
N LEU A 187 0.28 -22.06 14.54
CA LEU A 187 1.18 -23.21 14.40
C LEU A 187 0.55 -24.52 14.89
N ILE A 188 -0.20 -24.47 16.00
CA ILE A 188 -0.92 -25.66 16.51
C ILE A 188 -2.01 -26.09 15.52
N ALA A 189 -2.78 -25.14 14.99
CA ALA A 189 -3.81 -25.44 14.00
C ALA A 189 -3.21 -25.97 12.70
N LEU A 190 -2.10 -25.38 12.24
CA LEU A 190 -1.36 -25.82 11.05
C LEU A 190 -0.87 -27.26 11.19
N GLU A 191 -0.18 -27.60 12.29
CA GLU A 191 0.28 -28.98 12.51
C GLU A 191 -0.91 -29.95 12.59
N SER A 192 -2.01 -29.54 13.23
CA SER A 192 -3.22 -30.37 13.31
C SER A 192 -3.83 -30.63 11.94
N ILE A 193 -3.95 -29.61 11.08
CA ILE A 193 -4.46 -29.73 9.71
C ILE A 193 -3.54 -30.64 8.88
N LEU A 194 -2.22 -30.43 8.94
CA LEU A 194 -1.26 -31.27 8.24
C LEU A 194 -1.39 -32.74 8.66
N ARG A 195 -1.52 -33.00 9.97
CA ARG A 195 -1.64 -34.36 10.49
C ARG A 195 -2.92 -35.05 10.01
N ILE A 196 -4.05 -34.33 10.05
CA ILE A 196 -5.35 -34.83 9.58
C ILE A 196 -5.30 -35.07 8.07
N GLY A 197 -4.82 -34.10 7.29
CA GLY A 197 -4.74 -34.22 5.82
C GLY A 197 -3.76 -35.30 5.35
N LEU A 198 -2.71 -35.59 6.11
CA LEU A 198 -1.77 -36.68 5.83
C LEU A 198 -2.20 -38.04 6.45
N GLY A 199 -3.35 -38.11 7.12
CA GLY A 199 -3.86 -39.35 7.73
C GLY A 199 -3.01 -39.88 8.90
N THR A 200 -2.23 -39.01 9.54
CA THR A 200 -1.34 -39.36 10.66
C THR A 200 -2.02 -39.09 12.01
N SER A 201 -1.40 -39.54 13.11
CA SER A 201 -1.95 -39.30 14.46
C SER A 201 -2.03 -37.80 14.81
N ILE A 202 -3.15 -37.38 15.41
CA ILE A 202 -3.47 -35.97 15.75
C ILE A 202 -2.75 -35.50 17.03
N ARG A 203 -1.50 -35.92 17.24
CA ARG A 203 -0.69 -35.48 18.38
C ARG A 203 0.31 -34.43 17.91
N PRO A 204 -0.01 -33.13 18.00
CA PRO A 204 0.95 -32.08 17.66
C PRO A 204 2.15 -32.16 18.60
N TYR A 205 3.35 -31.94 18.07
CA TYR A 205 4.60 -32.03 18.82
C TYR A 205 5.45 -30.78 18.63
N TRP A 206 5.85 -30.48 17.39
CA TRP A 206 6.74 -29.35 17.11
C TRP A 206 6.03 -28.02 17.32
N SER A 207 4.72 -27.96 17.04
CA SER A 207 3.91 -26.77 17.27
C SER A 207 3.73 -26.46 18.75
N ILE A 208 3.70 -27.47 19.63
CA ILE A 208 3.60 -27.27 21.09
C ILE A 208 4.89 -26.64 21.60
N VAL A 209 6.05 -27.16 21.18
CA VAL A 209 7.36 -26.61 21.55
C VAL A 209 7.48 -25.17 21.08
N ALA A 210 7.12 -24.88 19.83
CA ALA A 210 7.11 -23.51 19.30
C ALA A 210 6.11 -22.60 20.04
N ALA A 211 4.92 -23.10 20.36
CA ALA A 211 3.91 -22.35 21.08
C ALA A 211 4.37 -21.97 22.49
N LEU A 212 5.03 -22.88 23.22
CA LEU A 212 5.57 -22.60 24.55
C LEU A 212 6.62 -21.48 24.51
N ALA A 213 7.49 -21.47 23.49
CA ALA A 213 8.45 -20.40 23.29
C ALA A 213 7.76 -19.06 22.98
N LEU A 214 6.80 -19.04 22.04
CA LEU A 214 6.07 -17.84 21.65
C LEU A 214 5.21 -17.26 22.78
N VAL A 215 4.55 -18.12 23.56
CA VAL A 215 3.76 -17.71 24.73
C VAL A 215 4.67 -17.09 25.80
N SER A 216 5.85 -17.68 26.04
CA SER A 216 6.82 -17.12 26.98
C SER A 216 7.28 -15.73 26.55
N VAL A 217 7.56 -15.54 25.26
CA VAL A 217 7.89 -14.23 24.69
C VAL A 217 6.72 -13.25 24.86
N ALA A 218 5.49 -13.68 24.56
CA ALA A 218 4.31 -12.81 24.71
C ALA A 218 4.12 -12.33 26.15
N VAL A 219 4.26 -13.22 27.13
CA VAL A 219 4.18 -12.90 28.57
C VAL A 219 5.26 -11.87 28.95
N PHE A 220 6.50 -12.09 28.52
CA PHE A 220 7.59 -11.14 28.75
C PHE A 220 7.29 -9.76 28.17
N LEU A 221 6.77 -9.70 26.94
CA LEU A 221 6.42 -8.44 26.27
C LEU A 221 5.30 -7.68 27.01
N PHE A 222 4.27 -8.40 27.48
CA PHE A 222 3.19 -7.80 28.28
C PHE A 222 3.71 -7.28 29.63
N TYR A 223 4.59 -8.02 30.29
CA TYR A 223 5.25 -7.58 31.52
C TYR A 223 6.07 -6.31 31.29
N LEU A 224 6.90 -6.28 30.23
CA LEU A 224 7.73 -5.13 29.89
C LEU A 224 6.89 -3.89 29.62
N HIS A 225 5.79 -4.02 28.89
CA HIS A 225 4.88 -2.90 28.65
C HIS A 225 4.25 -2.37 29.94
N GLY A 226 3.76 -3.28 30.80
CA GLY A 226 3.11 -2.92 32.06
C GLY A 226 4.06 -2.27 33.07
N ARG A 227 5.31 -2.76 33.14
CA ARG A 227 6.29 -2.31 34.14
C ARG A 227 7.12 -1.12 33.69
N VAL A 228 7.61 -1.12 32.45
CA VAL A 228 8.61 -0.15 31.97
C VAL A 228 7.96 1.00 31.21
N LEU A 229 7.06 0.72 30.26
CA LEU A 229 6.49 1.78 29.40
C LEU A 229 5.36 2.59 30.03
N ARG A 230 4.64 2.05 31.02
CA ARG A 230 3.63 2.84 31.77
C ARG A 230 4.23 3.72 32.87
N GLY A 231 5.43 3.40 33.35
CA GLY A 231 6.12 4.14 34.41
C GLY A 231 7.26 5.04 33.93
N ALA A 232 7.83 4.77 32.76
CA ALA A 232 8.88 5.59 32.17
C ALA A 232 8.29 6.56 31.15
N ASP A 233 8.31 7.85 31.46
CA ASP A 233 8.19 8.91 30.47
C ASP A 233 9.33 8.72 29.46
N LEU A 234 9.02 8.17 28.29
CA LEU A 234 9.99 7.80 27.25
C LEU A 234 10.86 9.00 26.82
N ARG A 235 10.43 10.24 27.12
CA ARG A 235 11.19 11.49 26.98
C ARG A 235 12.50 11.51 27.79
N LYS A 236 12.61 10.76 28.88
CA LYS A 236 13.85 10.71 29.68
C LYS A 236 14.86 9.70 29.17
N ILE A 237 14.43 8.66 28.45
CA ILE A 237 15.30 7.58 27.97
C ILE A 237 15.79 7.90 26.55
N PHE A 238 14.91 8.42 25.70
CA PHE A 238 15.29 8.96 24.40
C PHE A 238 15.38 10.47 24.55
N ARG A 239 16.59 11.00 24.74
CA ARG A 239 16.86 12.44 24.63
C ARG A 239 16.58 12.86 23.17
N LEU A 240 15.33 13.22 22.89
CA LEU A 240 14.84 13.92 21.70
C LEU A 240 14.06 15.14 22.18
#